data_AF-A0A485BZA9-F1
#
_entry.id   AF-A0A485BZA9-F1
#
_cell.length_a   1.000
_cell.length_b   1.000
_cell.length_c   1.000
_cell.angle_alpha   90.00
_cell.angle_beta   90.00
_cell.angle_gamma   90.00
#
_symmetry.space_group_name_H-M   'P 1'
#
loop_
_entity.id
_entity.type
_entity.pdbx_description
1 polymer ?
#
loop_
_entity_poly.entity_id
_entity_poly.type
_entity_poly.pdbx_seq_one_letter_code
_entity_poly.pdbx_strand_id
1 'polypeptide(L)'
;MKTWRDKYEHHLLLKMSGDGIDEAQNWLTEYFKQAEGDFFACTPEEGSKAFLHRFAAAGAAIRYQAVHADEVEDILALDIALRRNDTEWFEHLPAEIDSKLVHKLYYGHFMCHVFHQDYIVKKGVDPHELKEQMLELLRARGAQYPAEHNVGHLYEADENLQRHYRENDPTNSMNPGIGKTSKLKYWGEKTDA
;
A
#
# COMPACT_ATOMS: atom_id res chain seq x y z
N MET A 1 -23.55 -1.41 3.64
CA MET A 1 -22.35 -1.18 2.79
C MET A 1 -22.54 -0.02 1.81
N LYS A 2 -23.44 -0.08 0.81
CA LYS A 2 -23.62 1.03 -0.17
C LYS A 2 -23.98 2.37 0.50
N THR A 3 -24.92 2.35 1.45
CA THR A 3 -25.28 3.53 2.24
C THR A 3 -24.08 4.18 2.94
N TRP A 4 -23.10 3.39 3.41
CA TRP A 4 -21.89 3.94 4.03
C TRP A 4 -20.93 4.53 3.03
N ARG A 5 -20.80 3.91 1.84
CA ARG A 5 -20.05 4.49 0.72
C ARG A 5 -20.60 5.84 0.31
N ASP A 6 -21.91 6.02 0.32
CA ASP A 6 -22.54 7.29 -0.09
C ASP A 6 -22.47 8.37 1.00
N LYS A 7 -22.32 7.97 2.27
CA LYS A 7 -22.27 8.89 3.43
C LYS A 7 -20.86 9.29 3.82
N TYR A 8 -19.91 8.35 3.80
CA TYR A 8 -18.55 8.55 4.31
C TYR A 8 -17.52 8.12 3.27
N GLU A 9 -16.50 8.94 3.09
CA GLU A 9 -15.37 8.67 2.20
C GLU A 9 -14.43 7.61 2.79
N HIS A 10 -14.19 7.65 4.10
CA HIS A 10 -13.23 6.79 4.79
C HIS A 10 -13.94 5.70 5.59
N HIS A 11 -13.63 4.44 5.30
CA HIS A 11 -14.20 3.29 6.02
C HIS A 11 -13.10 2.51 6.77
N LEU A 12 -13.35 2.20 8.04
CA LEU A 12 -12.53 1.32 8.84
C LEU A 12 -13.29 0.04 9.16
N LEU A 13 -12.79 -1.10 8.68
CA LEU A 13 -13.31 -2.42 9.05
C LEU A 13 -12.61 -2.91 10.32
N LEU A 14 -13.20 -2.62 11.48
CA LEU A 14 -12.70 -3.07 12.78
C LEU A 14 -13.31 -4.43 13.16
N LYS A 15 -12.49 -5.48 13.23
CA LYS A 15 -12.91 -6.83 13.65
C LYS A 15 -12.35 -7.14 15.03
N MET A 16 -13.26 -7.35 15.98
CA MET A 16 -12.93 -7.69 17.36
C MET A 16 -13.29 -9.15 17.65
N SER A 17 -12.73 -9.70 18.74
CA SER A 17 -13.02 -11.05 19.22
C SER A 17 -13.04 -11.08 20.75
N GLY A 18 -13.78 -12.05 21.31
CA GLY A 18 -13.94 -12.18 22.76
C GLY A 18 -14.48 -10.91 23.41
N ASP A 19 -13.96 -10.59 24.59
CA ASP A 19 -14.37 -9.43 25.39
C ASP A 19 -14.10 -8.09 24.69
N GLY A 20 -13.20 -8.06 23.70
CA GLY A 20 -12.92 -6.88 22.89
C GLY A 20 -14.09 -6.42 22.01
N ILE A 21 -15.10 -7.28 21.80
CA ILE A 21 -16.32 -6.92 21.06
C ILE A 21 -17.10 -5.86 21.85
N ASP A 22 -17.39 -6.13 23.13
CA ASP A 22 -18.16 -5.22 23.98
C ASP A 22 -17.35 -3.97 24.33
N GLU A 23 -16.04 -4.11 24.54
CA GLU A 23 -15.14 -2.97 24.75
C GLU A 23 -15.20 -1.97 23.58
N ALA A 24 -15.02 -2.45 22.35
CA ALA A 24 -15.06 -1.59 21.17
C ALA A 24 -16.45 -1.00 20.94
N GLN A 25 -17.52 -1.78 21.12
CA GLN A 25 -18.89 -1.32 20.96
C GLN A 25 -19.19 -0.16 21.91
N ASN A 26 -18.81 -0.28 23.18
CA ASN A 26 -19.02 0.76 24.18
C ASN A 26 -18.20 2.02 23.86
N TRP A 27 -16.92 1.85 23.53
CA TRP A 27 -16.04 2.97 23.21
C TRP A 27 -16.51 3.73 21.95
N LEU A 28 -16.83 3.03 20.87
CA LEU A 28 -17.30 3.63 19.62
C LEU A 28 -18.64 4.36 19.81
N THR A 29 -19.54 3.81 20.63
CA THR A 29 -20.81 4.46 20.97
C THR A 29 -20.60 5.80 21.65
N GLU A 30 -19.64 5.91 22.58
CA GLU A 30 -19.33 7.19 23.21
C GLU A 30 -18.58 8.13 22.27
N TYR A 31 -17.63 7.60 21.49
CA TYR A 31 -16.80 8.37 20.57
C TYR A 31 -17.64 9.10 19.50
N PHE A 32 -18.56 8.39 18.84
CA PHE A 32 -19.39 8.94 17.76
C PHE A 32 -20.57 9.80 18.25
N LYS A 33 -20.73 10.03 19.56
CA LYS A 33 -21.58 11.12 20.05
C LYS A 33 -20.99 12.50 19.75
N GLN A 34 -19.67 12.56 19.56
CA GLN A 34 -18.93 13.81 19.37
C GLN A 34 -18.19 13.86 18.03
N ALA A 35 -17.62 12.74 17.60
CA ALA A 35 -16.88 12.65 16.35
C ALA A 35 -17.82 12.65 15.13
N GLU A 36 -17.37 13.23 14.03
CA GLU A 36 -18.04 13.06 12.73
C GLU A 36 -17.88 11.61 12.27
N GLY A 37 -18.96 11.03 11.75
CA GLY A 37 -19.02 9.64 11.35
C GLY A 37 -20.04 8.86 12.16
N ASP A 38 -20.05 7.55 11.95
CA ASP A 38 -20.88 6.60 12.67
C ASP A 38 -20.35 5.19 12.41
N PHE A 39 -20.87 4.21 13.14
CA PHE A 39 -20.54 2.80 12.98
C PHE A 39 -21.77 1.92 13.12
N PHE A 40 -21.65 0.66 12.71
CA PHE A 40 -22.69 -0.33 12.88
C PHE A 40 -22.05 -1.70 13.12
N ALA A 41 -22.67 -2.48 14.00
CA ALA A 41 -22.29 -3.88 14.17
C ALA A 41 -22.73 -4.65 12.91
N CYS A 42 -21.76 -5.26 12.23
CA CYS A 42 -22.05 -6.08 11.06
C CYS A 42 -22.80 -7.35 11.47
N THR A 43 -23.80 -7.72 10.67
CA THR A 43 -24.26 -9.12 10.63
C THR A 43 -23.14 -10.04 10.12
N PRO A 44 -23.21 -11.37 10.35
CA PRO A 44 -22.21 -12.29 9.81
C PRO A 44 -22.00 -12.18 8.29
N GLU A 45 -23.09 -11.96 7.55
CA GLU A 45 -23.06 -11.78 6.09
C GLU A 45 -22.37 -10.46 5.70
N GLU A 46 -22.73 -9.35 6.35
CA GLU A 46 -22.08 -8.05 6.10
C GLU A 46 -20.60 -8.09 6.42
N GLY A 47 -20.22 -8.69 7.56
CA GLY A 47 -18.83 -8.83 7.97
C GLY A 47 -18.02 -9.65 6.97
N SER A 48 -18.56 -10.79 6.51
CA SER A 48 -17.90 -11.60 5.48
C SER A 48 -17.73 -10.83 4.16
N LYS A 49 -18.80 -10.19 3.67
CA LYS A 49 -18.76 -9.43 2.41
C LYS A 49 -17.88 -8.19 2.49
N ALA A 50 -17.81 -7.52 3.63
CA ALA A 50 -16.96 -6.36 3.82
C ALA A 50 -15.48 -6.71 3.68
N PHE A 51 -15.04 -7.81 4.29
CA PHE A 51 -13.67 -8.29 4.16
C PHE A 51 -13.38 -8.79 2.74
N LEU A 52 -14.29 -9.56 2.12
CA LEU A 52 -14.14 -9.97 0.72
C LEU A 52 -13.99 -8.77 -0.22
N HIS A 53 -14.79 -7.72 0.00
CA HIS A 53 -14.71 -6.50 -0.80
C HIS A 53 -13.39 -5.75 -0.58
N ARG A 54 -12.92 -5.64 0.67
CA ARG A 54 -11.62 -5.04 1.01
C ARG A 54 -10.44 -5.76 0.35
N PHE A 55 -10.46 -7.10 0.30
CA PHE A 55 -9.39 -7.87 -0.35
C PHE A 55 -9.46 -7.83 -1.89
N ALA A 56 -10.62 -7.51 -2.47
CA ALA A 56 -10.76 -7.36 -3.91
C ALA A 56 -10.09 -6.08 -4.46
N ALA A 57 -9.70 -5.12 -3.61
CA ALA A 57 -9.18 -3.81 -4.02
C ALA A 57 -8.00 -3.89 -5.00
N ALA A 58 -6.96 -4.68 -4.68
CA ALA A 58 -5.79 -4.86 -5.55
C ALA A 58 -6.18 -5.45 -6.92
N GLY A 59 -7.03 -6.47 -6.92
CA GLY A 59 -7.54 -7.09 -8.15
C GLY A 59 -8.40 -6.14 -8.99
N ALA A 60 -9.18 -5.26 -8.34
CA ALA A 60 -10.01 -4.28 -9.01
C ALA A 60 -9.16 -3.23 -9.75
N ALA A 61 -8.05 -2.76 -9.16
CA ALA A 61 -7.12 -1.84 -9.81
C ALA A 61 -6.51 -2.48 -11.08
N ILE A 62 -6.01 -3.72 -10.98
CA ILE A 62 -5.46 -4.49 -12.10
C ILE A 62 -6.49 -4.63 -13.23
N ARG A 63 -7.73 -5.00 -12.89
CA ARG A 63 -8.80 -5.15 -13.87
C ARG A 63 -9.21 -3.82 -14.50
N TYR A 64 -9.21 -2.73 -13.73
CA TYR A 64 -9.48 -1.39 -14.26
C TYR A 64 -8.45 -1.00 -15.31
N GLN A 65 -7.16 -1.15 -15.00
CA GLN A 65 -6.08 -0.83 -15.93
C GLN A 65 -6.17 -1.69 -17.20
N ALA A 66 -6.41 -2.99 -17.08
CA ALA A 66 -6.53 -3.88 -18.24
C ALA A 66 -7.71 -3.54 -19.16
N VAL A 67 -8.83 -3.07 -18.61
CA VAL A 67 -10.00 -2.64 -19.40
C VAL A 67 -9.72 -1.33 -20.14
N HIS A 68 -8.89 -0.45 -19.57
CA HIS A 68 -8.57 0.88 -20.09
C HIS A 68 -7.12 0.98 -20.60
N ALA A 69 -6.53 -0.13 -21.06
CA ALA A 69 -5.09 -0.23 -21.33
C ALA A 69 -4.57 0.82 -22.35
N ASP A 70 -5.43 1.24 -23.28
CA ASP A 70 -5.11 2.29 -24.26
C ASP A 70 -5.29 3.73 -23.73
N GLU A 71 -5.95 3.89 -22.57
CA GLU A 71 -6.30 5.18 -21.97
C GLU A 71 -5.44 5.55 -20.74
N VAL A 72 -4.78 4.56 -20.13
CA VAL A 72 -3.96 4.74 -18.93
C VAL A 72 -2.62 4.01 -19.05
N GLU A 73 -1.68 4.35 -18.18
CA GLU A 73 -0.41 3.63 -18.06
C GLU A 73 -0.50 2.44 -17.10
N ASP A 74 0.61 1.73 -16.92
CA ASP A 74 0.76 0.71 -15.88
C ASP A 74 0.46 1.29 -14.49
N ILE A 75 -0.06 0.44 -13.61
CA ILE A 75 -0.40 0.81 -12.24
C ILE A 75 0.88 1.18 -11.49
N LEU A 76 0.89 2.38 -10.93
CA LEU A 76 1.90 2.77 -9.95
C LEU A 76 1.38 2.34 -8.58
N ALA A 77 1.94 1.27 -8.03
CA ALA A 77 1.59 0.77 -6.69
C ALA A 77 2.67 1.14 -5.68
N LEU A 78 2.25 1.68 -4.53
CA LEU A 78 3.10 1.96 -3.37
C LEU A 78 2.63 1.17 -2.15
N ASP A 79 3.57 0.50 -1.48
CA ASP A 79 3.35 -0.25 -0.25
C ASP A 79 4.16 0.38 0.88
N ILE A 80 3.47 1.08 1.79
CA ILE A 80 4.09 2.03 2.73
C ILE A 80 3.72 1.73 4.17
N ALA A 81 4.68 1.93 5.08
CA ALA A 81 4.50 1.90 6.53
C ALA A 81 4.82 3.28 7.09
N LEU A 82 3.82 3.97 7.64
CA LEU A 82 4.02 5.26 8.29
C LEU A 82 4.65 5.07 9.68
N ARG A 83 5.20 6.15 10.23
CA ARG A 83 5.68 6.14 11.63
C ARG A 83 4.49 5.85 12.56
N ARG A 84 4.76 5.13 13.64
CA ARG A 84 3.74 4.79 14.65
C ARG A 84 3.13 6.02 15.34
N ASN A 85 3.85 7.15 15.34
CA ASN A 85 3.40 8.42 15.91
C ASN A 85 2.96 9.43 14.83
N ASP A 86 2.78 9.00 13.58
CA ASP A 86 2.30 9.88 12.50
C ASP A 86 0.82 10.21 12.72
N THR A 87 0.47 11.49 12.64
CA THR A 87 -0.90 11.99 12.87
C THR A 87 -1.62 12.34 11.57
N GLU A 88 -0.92 12.39 10.43
CA GLU A 88 -1.45 12.89 9.16
C GLU A 88 -1.59 11.77 8.13
N TRP A 89 -2.13 10.62 8.52
CA TRP A 89 -2.10 9.38 7.73
C TRP A 89 -2.61 9.53 6.28
N PHE A 90 -3.61 10.38 6.05
CA PHE A 90 -4.19 10.60 4.73
C PHE A 90 -3.29 11.49 3.87
N GLU A 91 -3.09 11.09 2.62
CA GLU A 91 -2.16 11.76 1.72
C GLU A 91 -2.78 12.99 1.05
N HIS A 92 -2.01 14.07 1.01
CA HIS A 92 -2.29 15.24 0.19
C HIS A 92 -1.14 15.46 -0.81
N LEU A 93 -1.35 15.00 -2.04
CA LEU A 93 -0.34 15.13 -3.09
C LEU A 93 -0.22 16.58 -3.58
N PRO A 94 1.00 17.05 -3.89
CA PRO A 94 1.19 18.29 -4.63
C PRO A 94 0.44 18.28 -5.97
N ALA A 95 -0.05 19.44 -6.41
CA ALA A 95 -0.91 19.55 -7.60
C ALA A 95 -0.22 19.05 -8.88
N GLU A 96 1.10 19.20 -8.97
CA GLU A 96 1.93 18.71 -10.07
C GLU A 96 2.00 17.17 -10.16
N ILE A 97 1.78 16.46 -9.05
CA ILE A 97 1.65 14.99 -9.03
C ILE A 97 0.18 14.62 -9.22
N ASP A 98 -0.73 15.26 -8.48
CA ASP A 98 -2.16 14.93 -8.50
C ASP A 98 -2.78 15.07 -9.90
N SER A 99 -2.35 16.09 -10.65
CA SER A 99 -2.80 16.33 -12.03
C SER A 99 -2.38 15.24 -13.03
N LYS A 100 -1.44 14.35 -12.68
CA LYS A 100 -1.00 13.22 -13.51
C LYS A 100 -1.83 11.95 -13.29
N LEU A 101 -2.74 11.96 -12.32
CA LEU A 101 -3.48 10.78 -11.87
C LEU A 101 -4.94 10.82 -12.36
N VAL A 102 -5.47 9.65 -12.72
CA VAL A 102 -6.90 9.43 -12.99
C VAL A 102 -7.61 9.03 -11.69
N HIS A 103 -7.02 8.10 -10.96
CA HIS A 103 -7.56 7.59 -9.70
C HIS A 103 -6.45 7.37 -8.67
N LYS A 104 -6.83 7.55 -7.41
CA LYS A 104 -6.03 7.29 -6.21
C LYS A 104 -6.80 6.27 -5.37
N LEU A 105 -6.26 5.07 -5.25
CA LEU A 105 -6.92 3.95 -4.59
C LEU A 105 -6.18 3.65 -3.29
N TYR A 106 -6.79 4.00 -2.16
CA TYR A 106 -6.18 3.85 -0.83
C TYR A 106 -6.88 2.75 -0.04
N TYR A 107 -6.09 1.78 0.43
CA TYR A 107 -6.56 0.71 1.28
C TYR A 107 -5.38 0.14 2.09
N GLY A 108 -5.60 -0.37 3.29
CA GLY A 108 -4.48 -0.79 4.12
C GLY A 108 -4.85 -1.55 5.37
N HIS A 109 -3.88 -1.68 6.26
CA HIS A 109 -3.98 -2.24 7.59
C HIS A 109 -3.80 -1.09 8.60
N PHE A 110 -4.92 -0.41 8.88
CA PHE A 110 -4.92 0.89 9.54
C PHE A 110 -4.20 0.87 10.90
N MET A 111 -4.45 -0.13 11.74
CA MET A 111 -3.83 -0.23 13.08
C MET A 111 -2.31 -0.48 13.04
N CYS A 112 -1.78 -0.93 11.90
CA CYS A 112 -0.35 -1.12 11.68
C CYS A 112 0.31 0.10 11.02
N HIS A 113 -0.47 1.12 10.65
CA HIS A 113 -0.03 2.24 9.82
C HIS A 113 0.55 1.79 8.46
N VAL A 114 0.06 0.66 7.93
CA VAL A 114 0.45 0.13 6.62
C VAL A 114 -0.63 0.44 5.59
N PHE A 115 -0.24 1.03 4.47
CA PHE A 115 -1.14 1.43 3.40
C PHE A 115 -0.62 0.95 2.05
N HIS A 116 -1.53 0.43 1.24
CA HIS A 116 -1.35 0.23 -0.19
C HIS A 116 -2.03 1.39 -0.91
N GLN A 117 -1.26 2.07 -1.74
CA GLN A 117 -1.72 3.19 -2.53
C GLN A 117 -1.47 2.85 -4.00
N ASP A 118 -2.56 2.50 -4.70
CA ASP A 118 -2.51 2.21 -6.13
C ASP A 118 -2.99 3.43 -6.90
N TYR A 119 -2.20 3.84 -7.88
CA TYR A 119 -2.46 5.02 -8.69
C TYR A 119 -2.67 4.61 -10.14
N ILE A 120 -3.79 5.06 -10.72
CA ILE A 120 -4.05 4.94 -12.14
C ILE A 120 -3.49 6.18 -12.81
N VAL A 121 -2.39 6.01 -13.56
CA VAL A 121 -1.64 7.11 -14.16
C VAL A 121 -2.19 7.44 -15.55
N LYS A 122 -2.32 8.73 -15.87
CA LYS A 122 -2.78 9.19 -17.20
C LYS A 122 -1.83 8.72 -18.30
N LYS A 123 -2.38 8.36 -19.47
CA LYS A 123 -1.57 7.99 -20.64
C LYS A 123 -0.53 9.05 -20.99
N GLY A 124 0.68 8.61 -21.33
CA GLY A 124 1.80 9.45 -21.74
C GLY A 124 2.62 10.05 -20.58
N VAL A 125 2.22 9.85 -19.32
CA VAL A 125 3.05 10.19 -18.15
C VAL A 125 4.02 9.05 -17.88
N ASP A 126 5.28 9.32 -17.61
CA ASP A 126 6.25 8.30 -17.20
C ASP A 126 5.94 7.82 -15.75
N PRO A 127 5.47 6.57 -15.56
CA PRO A 127 5.16 6.07 -14.23
C PRO A 127 6.41 5.86 -13.36
N HIS A 128 7.57 5.64 -13.98
CA HIS A 128 8.82 5.46 -13.26
C HIS A 128 9.30 6.78 -12.65
N GLU A 129 9.32 7.86 -13.45
CA GLU A 129 9.66 9.20 -12.96
C GLU A 129 8.68 9.65 -11.87
N LEU A 130 7.38 9.44 -12.10
CA LEU A 130 6.35 9.76 -11.11
C LEU A 130 6.54 8.99 -9.80
N LYS A 131 6.88 7.69 -9.90
CA LYS A 131 7.17 6.87 -8.72
C LYS A 131 8.31 7.46 -7.90
N GLU A 132 9.43 7.82 -8.52
CA GLU A 132 10.57 8.39 -7.80
C GLU A 132 10.22 9.73 -7.12
N GLN A 133 9.39 10.56 -7.74
CA GLN A 133 8.85 11.79 -7.11
C GLN A 133 8.04 11.47 -5.84
N MET A 134 7.17 10.47 -5.90
CA MET A 134 6.35 10.06 -4.75
C MET A 134 7.18 9.40 -3.64
N LEU A 135 8.20 8.61 -4.01
CA LEU A 135 9.13 8.01 -3.05
C LEU A 135 9.92 9.09 -2.28
N GLU A 136 10.28 10.20 -2.92
CA GLU A 136 10.93 11.32 -2.21
C GLU A 136 10.03 11.95 -1.14
N LEU A 137 8.72 12.12 -1.43
CA LEU A 137 7.75 12.60 -0.45
C LEU A 137 7.65 11.65 0.75
N LEU A 138 7.65 10.34 0.49
CA LEU A 138 7.60 9.31 1.53
C LEU A 138 8.87 9.29 2.39
N ARG A 139 10.06 9.45 1.77
CA ARG A 139 11.33 9.60 2.50
C ARG A 139 11.32 10.82 3.41
N ALA A 140 10.91 11.98 2.89
CA ALA A 140 10.82 13.22 3.65
C ALA A 140 9.85 13.09 4.85
N ARG A 141 8.77 12.32 4.68
CA ARG A 141 7.81 12.00 5.74
C ARG A 141 8.34 11.00 6.79
N GLY A 142 9.42 10.28 6.48
CA GLY A 142 9.96 9.21 7.31
C GLY A 142 9.14 7.92 7.25
N ALA A 143 8.35 7.73 6.19
CA ALA A 143 7.69 6.46 5.92
C ALA A 143 8.71 5.43 5.44
N GLN A 144 8.47 4.16 5.76
CA GLN A 144 9.23 3.02 5.24
C GLN A 144 8.47 2.38 4.09
N TYR A 145 9.21 1.90 3.11
CA TYR A 145 8.67 1.10 2.00
C TYR A 145 9.80 0.21 1.46
N PRO A 146 9.50 -0.99 0.95
CA PRO A 146 8.20 -1.68 1.00
C PRO A 146 7.81 -2.09 2.43
N ALA A 147 6.52 -2.19 2.73
CA ALA A 147 6.00 -2.48 4.07
C ALA A 147 5.80 -3.98 4.32
N GLU A 148 5.04 -4.65 3.45
CA GLU A 148 4.74 -6.08 3.55
C GLU A 148 5.02 -6.86 2.26
N HIS A 149 5.08 -6.18 1.11
CA HIS A 149 5.21 -6.83 -0.20
C HIS A 149 6.66 -7.15 -0.62
N ASN A 150 7.65 -6.82 0.21
CA ASN A 150 9.09 -6.96 -0.09
C ASN A 150 9.54 -6.11 -1.30
N VAL A 151 10.84 -6.06 -1.58
CA VAL A 151 11.39 -5.13 -2.59
C VAL A 151 11.12 -5.57 -4.03
N GLY A 152 10.98 -6.88 -4.24
CA GLY A 152 10.81 -7.46 -5.58
C GLY A 152 11.87 -6.95 -6.55
N HIS A 153 11.45 -6.56 -7.75
CA HIS A 153 12.27 -5.74 -8.67
C HIS A 153 11.75 -4.28 -8.76
N LEU A 154 10.84 -3.91 -7.86
CA LEU A 154 10.13 -2.63 -7.89
C LEU A 154 10.81 -1.57 -7.03
N TYR A 155 11.48 -1.99 -5.96
CA TYR A 155 12.19 -1.13 -5.02
C TYR A 155 13.66 -1.50 -4.97
N GLU A 156 14.48 -0.50 -4.65
CA GLU A 156 15.87 -0.73 -4.29
C GLU A 156 15.92 -1.34 -2.89
N ALA A 157 16.72 -2.40 -2.71
CA ALA A 157 16.98 -2.95 -1.39
C ALA A 157 17.95 -2.06 -0.62
N ASP A 158 17.70 -1.83 0.67
CA ASP A 158 18.68 -1.17 1.52
C ASP A 158 19.94 -2.04 1.72
N GLU A 159 21.02 -1.44 2.22
CA GLU A 159 22.31 -2.12 2.41
C GLU A 159 22.24 -3.34 3.34
N ASN A 160 21.37 -3.32 4.36
CA ASN A 160 21.21 -4.45 5.27
C ASN A 160 20.56 -5.62 4.56
N LEU A 161 19.53 -5.34 3.75
CA LEU A 161 18.80 -6.34 2.98
C LEU A 161 19.67 -6.89 1.84
N GLN A 162 20.44 -6.05 1.15
CA GLN A 162 21.42 -6.50 0.16
C GLN A 162 22.49 -7.41 0.77
N ARG A 163 23.01 -7.07 1.95
CA ARG A 163 23.96 -7.91 2.67
C ARG A 163 23.34 -9.25 3.05
N HIS A 164 22.12 -9.23 3.58
CA HIS A 164 21.38 -10.44 3.91
C HIS A 164 21.16 -11.35 2.69
N TYR A 165 20.83 -10.78 1.52
CA TYR A 165 20.70 -11.57 0.29
C TYR A 165 22.02 -12.22 -0.14
N ARG A 166 23.13 -11.49 -0.05
CA ARG A 166 24.48 -12.00 -0.36
C ARG A 166 24.94 -13.10 0.59
N GLU A 167 24.63 -12.99 1.87
CA GLU A 167 24.92 -14.01 2.88
C GLU A 167 24.16 -15.32 2.60
N ASN A 168 22.89 -15.21 2.18
CA ASN A 168 22.05 -16.37 1.88
C ASN A 168 22.37 -17.01 0.52
N ASP A 169 22.71 -16.21 -0.50
CA ASP A 169 23.04 -16.68 -1.84
C ASP A 169 24.32 -16.04 -2.38
N PRO A 170 25.50 -16.46 -1.89
CA PRO A 170 26.78 -15.92 -2.34
C PRO A 170 27.04 -16.15 -3.84
N THR A 171 26.31 -17.05 -4.49
CA THR A 171 26.47 -17.34 -5.93
C THR A 171 25.55 -16.52 -6.82
N ASN A 172 24.57 -15.82 -6.25
CA ASN A 172 23.50 -15.12 -6.96
C ASN A 172 22.79 -16.01 -8.00
N SER A 173 22.37 -17.21 -7.59
CA SER A 173 21.67 -18.20 -8.42
C SER A 173 20.20 -18.43 -8.01
N MET A 174 19.76 -17.87 -6.89
CA MET A 174 18.42 -18.01 -6.33
C MET A 174 17.72 -16.65 -6.32
N ASN A 175 16.81 -16.45 -7.27
CA ASN A 175 16.08 -15.20 -7.50
C ASN A 175 16.99 -13.95 -7.72
N PRO A 176 17.91 -13.96 -8.71
CA PRO A 176 18.88 -12.88 -8.90
C PRO A 176 18.26 -11.53 -9.24
N GLY A 177 18.86 -10.45 -8.75
CA GLY A 177 18.47 -9.07 -9.05
C GLY A 177 17.29 -8.52 -8.26
N ILE A 178 16.84 -9.23 -7.22
CA ILE A 178 15.88 -8.69 -6.25
C ILE A 178 16.46 -7.45 -5.58
N GLY A 179 15.62 -6.45 -5.33
CA GLY A 179 16.03 -5.18 -4.74
C GLY A 179 16.80 -4.28 -5.71
N LYS A 180 16.57 -4.44 -7.03
CA LYS A 180 17.36 -3.81 -8.10
C LYS A 180 18.87 -4.10 -8.00
N THR A 181 19.26 -5.25 -7.43
CA THR A 181 20.66 -5.70 -7.35
C THR A 181 21.12 -6.35 -8.67
N SER A 182 22.37 -6.80 -8.71
CA SER A 182 22.95 -7.50 -9.88
C SER A 182 22.16 -8.76 -10.24
N LYS A 183 21.97 -8.99 -11.55
CA LYS A 183 21.43 -10.25 -12.10
C LYS A 183 22.51 -11.24 -12.52
N LEU A 184 23.78 -10.87 -12.34
CA LEU A 184 24.93 -11.67 -12.77
C LEU A 184 25.34 -12.65 -11.69
N LYS A 185 25.84 -13.83 -12.09
CA LYS A 185 26.41 -14.83 -11.18
C LYS A 185 27.51 -14.19 -10.32
N TYR A 186 27.61 -14.63 -9.07
CA TYR A 186 28.54 -14.07 -8.07
C TYR A 186 28.42 -12.55 -7.96
N TRP A 187 27.19 -12.04 -8.08
CA TRP A 187 26.88 -10.61 -7.96
C TRP A 187 27.59 -9.72 -8.99
N GLY A 188 28.17 -10.30 -10.05
CA GLY A 188 28.99 -9.58 -11.04
C GLY A 188 30.42 -9.32 -10.57
N GLU A 189 30.83 -9.91 -9.45
CA GLU A 189 32.18 -9.81 -8.90
C GLU A 189 33.10 -10.78 -9.65
N LYS A 190 34.36 -10.36 -9.85
CA LYS A 190 35.37 -11.26 -10.40
C LYS A 190 35.63 -12.35 -9.37
N THR A 191 35.30 -13.59 -9.70
CA THR A 191 35.86 -14.74 -8.98
C THR A 191 37.31 -14.84 -9.39
N ASP A 192 38.23 -14.57 -8.48
CA ASP A 192 39.64 -14.90 -8.67
C ASP A 192 39.71 -16.42 -8.91
N ALA A 193 40.01 -16.79 -10.15
CA ALA A 193 40.22 -18.17 -10.59
C ALA A 193 41.71 -18.53 -10.45
#